data_AF-A0A520IIB0-F1
#
_entry.id   AF-A0A520IIB0-F1
#
_cell.length_a   1.000
_cell.length_b   1.000
_cell.length_c   1.000
_cell.angle_alpha   90.00
_cell.angle_beta   90.00
_cell.angle_gamma   90.00
#
_symmetry.space_group_name_H-M   'P 1'
#
loop_
_entity.id
_entity.type
_entity.pdbx_description
1 polymer ?
#
loop_
_entity_poly.entity_id
_entity_poly.type
_entity_poly.pdbx_seq_one_letter_code
_entity_poly.pdbx_strand_id
1 'polypeptide(L)' 'VIPGRSVLEEQVKVLTETYANTEVPKPGYWGGYLVEPQHIEFWQGRPSRLHDRIIFDLVDGTWIINRLAP' A
#
# COMPACT_ATOMS: atom_id res chain seq x y z
N VAL A 1 15.43 -14.53 -4.95
CA VAL A 1 15.07 -15.68 -4.08
C VAL A 1 16.31 -16.06 -3.29
N ILE A 2 16.18 -16.36 -1.99
CA ILE A 2 17.33 -16.69 -1.13
C ILE A 2 17.29 -18.17 -0.65
N PRO A 3 18.44 -18.82 -0.40
CA PRO A 3 18.51 -20.27 -0.10
C PRO A 3 17.86 -20.72 1.22
N GLY A 4 17.67 -19.82 2.17
CA GLY A 4 17.11 -20.17 3.48
C GLY A 4 17.30 -19.06 4.51
N ARG A 5 16.78 -19.32 5.71
CA ARG A 5 16.74 -18.35 6.82
C ARG A 5 18.14 -17.96 7.33
N SER A 6 19.07 -18.89 7.40
CA SER A 6 20.43 -18.65 7.91
C SER A 6 21.16 -17.54 7.16
N VAL A 7 20.88 -17.38 5.86
CA VAL A 7 21.44 -16.30 5.03
C VAL A 7 20.99 -14.93 5.53
N LEU A 8 19.73 -14.79 5.96
CA LEU A 8 19.23 -13.53 6.53
C LEU A 8 19.83 -13.26 7.90
N GLU A 9 19.93 -14.28 8.76
CA GLU A 9 20.48 -14.13 10.11
C GLU A 9 21.94 -13.67 10.08
N GLU A 10 22.74 -14.24 9.17
CA GLU A 10 24.12 -13.81 8.97
C GLU A 10 24.19 -12.38 8.43
N GLN A 11 23.37 -12.01 7.45
CA GLN A 11 23.35 -10.65 6.92
C GLN A 11 22.94 -9.62 7.96
N VAL A 12 21.96 -9.93 8.82
CA VAL A 12 21.55 -9.06 9.93
C VAL A 12 22.70 -8.84 10.89
N LYS A 13 23.42 -9.91 11.26
CA LYS A 13 24.59 -9.80 12.16
C LYS A 13 25.68 -8.91 11.55
N VAL A 14 26.06 -9.16 10.30
CA VAL A 14 27.07 -8.36 9.57
C VAL A 14 26.67 -6.88 9.50
N LEU A 15 25.42 -6.58 9.13
CA LEU A 15 24.96 -5.20 9.01
C LEU A 15 24.85 -4.51 10.38
N THR A 16 24.48 -5.25 11.43
CA THR A 16 24.43 -4.72 12.81
C THR A 16 25.81 -4.29 13.29
N GLU A 17 26.84 -5.10 13.04
CA GLU A 17 28.23 -4.75 13.36
C GLU A 17 28.73 -3.57 12.51
N THR A 18 28.41 -3.59 11.20
CA THR A 18 28.82 -2.55 10.24
C THR A 18 28.28 -1.17 10.63
N TYR A 19 27.03 -1.10 11.12
CA TYR A 19 26.36 0.15 11.46
C TYR A 19 26.28 0.43 12.97
N ALA A 20 27.03 -0.26 13.83
CA ALA A 20 26.90 -0.18 15.29
C ALA A 20 27.09 1.24 15.87
N ASN A 21 27.88 2.10 15.21
CA ASN A 21 28.19 3.46 15.64
C ASN A 21 27.90 4.50 14.54
N THR A 22 27.13 4.13 13.53
CA THR A 22 26.79 5.00 12.40
C THR A 22 25.30 4.93 12.13
N GLU A 23 24.77 5.98 11.51
CA GLU A 23 23.37 5.97 11.07
C GLU A 23 23.20 5.00 9.90
N VAL A 24 22.15 4.18 9.94
CA VAL A 24 21.83 3.25 8.84
C VAL A 24 21.29 4.07 7.67
N PRO A 25 21.98 4.11 6.51
CA PRO A 25 21.51 4.88 5.38
C PRO A 25 20.26 4.24 4.79
N LYS A 26 19.28 5.08 4.42
CA LYS A 26 18.11 4.63 3.67
C LYS A 26 18.55 4.09 2.30
N PRO A 27 18.26 2.83 1.95
CA PRO A 27 18.63 2.30 0.64
C PRO A 27 18.02 3.13 -0.50
N GLY A 28 18.74 3.22 -1.63
CA GLY A 28 18.28 3.99 -2.81
C GLY A 28 16.97 3.47 -3.40
N TYR A 29 16.68 2.17 -3.22
CA TYR A 29 15.45 1.53 -3.66
C TYR A 29 14.31 1.58 -2.61
N TRP A 30 14.55 2.16 -1.43
CA TRP A 30 13.55 2.24 -0.36
C TRP A 30 12.94 3.64 -0.31
N GLY A 31 11.61 3.71 -0.34
CA GLY A 31 10.87 4.97 -0.38
C GLY A 31 9.37 4.74 -0.26
N GLY A 32 8.59 5.76 -0.62
CA GLY A 32 7.12 5.69 -0.65
C GLY A 32 6.57 5.70 -2.07
N TYR A 33 5.32 5.27 -2.20
CA TYR A 33 4.52 5.40 -3.41
C TYR A 33 3.25 6.19 -3.09
N LEU A 34 2.78 6.97 -4.06
CA LEU A 34 1.47 7.63 -4.01
C LEU A 34 0.55 6.91 -4.98
N VAL A 35 -0.64 6.54 -4.53
CA VAL A 35 -1.73 6.09 -5.41
C VAL A 35 -2.62 7.31 -5.64
N GLU A 36 -2.59 7.83 -6.86
CA GLU A 36 -3.51 8.88 -7.29
C GLU A 36 -4.84 8.22 -7.69
N PRO A 37 -5.93 8.43 -6.92
CA PRO A 37 -7.18 7.73 -7.18
C PRO A 37 -7.83 8.29 -8.45
N GLN A 38 -8.18 7.39 -9.36
CA GLN A 38 -9.06 7.68 -10.50
C GLN A 38 -10.49 7.16 -10.28
N HIS A 39 -10.64 6.28 -9.29
CA HIS A 39 -11.90 5.63 -8.91
C HIS A 39 -11.89 5.36 -7.41
N ILE A 40 -12.99 5.69 -6.73
CA ILE A 40 -13.18 5.41 -5.30
C ILE A 40 -14.59 4.86 -5.10
N GLU A 41 -14.72 3.68 -4.51
CA GLU A 41 -16.01 3.10 -4.11
C GLU A 41 -16.17 3.15 -2.59
N PHE A 42 -17.28 3.73 -2.13
CA PHE A 42 -17.77 3.61 -0.77
C PHE A 42 -18.88 2.55 -0.76
N TRP A 43 -18.57 1.41 -0.16
CA TRP A 43 -19.51 0.30 0.02
C TRP A 43 -20.00 0.26 1.46
N GLN A 44 -21.32 0.25 1.66
CA GLN A 44 -21.95 0.14 2.98
C GLN A 44 -22.92 -1.05 3.03
N GLY A 45 -22.63 -1.98 3.94
CA GLY A 45 -23.41 -3.20 4.15
C GLY A 45 -24.78 -2.92 4.76
N ARG A 46 -25.79 -3.72 4.36
CA ARG A 46 -27.16 -3.67 4.90
C ARG A 46 -27.70 -5.08 5.10
N PRO A 47 -28.47 -5.36 6.18
CA PRO A 47 -29.04 -6.68 6.43
C PRO A 47 -29.97 -7.19 5.32
N SER A 48 -30.65 -6.29 4.61
CA SER A 48 -31.55 -6.62 3.49
C SER A 48 -30.83 -7.13 2.24
N ARG A 49 -29.49 -7.15 2.23
CA ARG A 49 -28.63 -7.41 1.06
C ARG A 49 -28.71 -6.35 -0.04
N LEU A 50 -29.43 -5.26 0.21
CA LEU A 50 -29.45 -4.08 -0.67
C LEU A 50 -28.42 -3.07 -0.16
N HIS A 51 -27.16 -3.34 -0.46
CA HIS A 51 -25.99 -2.52 -0.11
C HIS A 51 -26.02 -1.13 -0.77
N ASP A 52 -25.49 -0.12 -0.07
CA ASP A 52 -25.25 1.18 -0.68
C ASP A 52 -23.85 1.15 -1.32
N ARG A 53 -23.78 1.44 -2.62
CA ARG A 53 -22.52 1.52 -3.37
C ARG A 53 -22.45 2.88 -4.05
N ILE A 54 -21.65 3.78 -3.50
CA ILE A 54 -21.43 5.12 -4.05
C ILE A 54 -20.03 5.15 -4.66
N ILE A 55 -19.94 5.44 -5.95
CA ILE A 55 -18.67 5.56 -6.66
C ILE A 55 -18.36 7.01 -6.99
N PHE A 56 -17.08 7.33 -6.97
CA PHE A 56 -16.51 8.58 -7.45
C PHE A 56 -15.54 8.23 -8.57
N ASP A 57 -15.82 8.71 -9.78
CA ASP A 57 -14.93 8.56 -10.95
C ASP A 57 -14.31 9.92 -11.29
N LEU A 58 -13.01 9.96 -11.50
CA LEU A 58 -12.32 11.16 -11.95
C LEU A 58 -12.39 11.24 -13.48
N VAL A 59 -13.19 12.16 -14.01
CA VAL A 59 -13.35 12.41 -15.44
C VAL A 59 -12.94 13.85 -15.74
N ASP A 60 -11.95 14.05 -16.60
CA ASP A 60 -11.43 15.36 -16.98
C ASP A 60 -11.12 16.29 -15.79
N GLY A 61 -10.55 15.71 -14.72
CA GLY A 61 -10.19 16.44 -13.49
C GLY A 61 -11.36 16.76 -12.56
N THR A 62 -12.57 16.28 -12.87
CA THR A 62 -13.77 16.47 -12.06
C THR A 62 -14.28 15.14 -11.53
N TRP A 63 -14.68 15.11 -10.26
CA TRP A 63 -15.28 13.92 -9.65
C TRP A 63 -16.76 13.81 -10.03
N ILE A 64 -17.11 12.71 -10.68
CA ILE A 64 -18.49 12.34 -11.00
C ILE A 64 -18.96 11.29 -10.00
N ILE A 65 -20.14 11.49 -9.41
CA ILE A 65 -20.68 10.62 -8.37
C ILE A 65 -21.84 9.80 -8.95
N ASN A 66 -21.77 8.48 -8.80
CA ASN A 66 -22.83 7.58 -9.22
C ASN A 66 -23.16 6.57 -8.11
N ARG A 67 -24.34 5.95 -8.24
CA ARG A 67 -24.77 4.84 -7.37
C ARG A 67 -24.83 3.56 -8.19
N LEU A 68 -24.21 2.50 -7.69
CA LEU A 68 -24.27 1.18 -8.30
C LEU A 68 -25.34 0.30 -7.66
N ALA A 69 -25.78 -0.71 -8.40
CA ALA A 69 -26.64 -1.76 -7.86
C ALA A 69 -25.89 -2.56 -6.76
N PRO A 70 -26.59 -2.95 -5.68
CA PRO A 70 -26.04 -3.73 -4.58
C PRO A 70 -25.58 -5.14 -4.97
#